data_AF-A0A0R2PVJ6-F1
#
_entry.id   AF-A0A0R2PVJ6-F1
#
_cell.length_a   1.000
_cell.length_b   1.000
_cell.length_c   1.000
_cell.angle_alpha   90.00
_cell.angle_beta   90.00
_cell.angle_gamma   90.00
#
_symmetry.space_group_name_H-M   'P 1'
#
loop_
_entity.id
_entity.type
_entity.pdbx_description
1 polymer ?
#
loop_
_entity_poly.entity_id
_entity_poly.type
_entity_poly.pdbx_seq_one_letter_code
_entity_poly.pdbx_strand_id
1 'polypeptide(L)'
;MGCTQLGMNTPTITPVTLATCVEHSLNLSLSGFDLKRARLYGINIVDAGGIENNLDGALRISFLAEHGDVYELLDARGSSIARMFDAAAVLTCGWAAPVDDGGDDDMPPSLHPRRRRVRLVVVVGDAGVGSVLRFADTPDEIITDPGNAKGSLADAVEQLWRDAIQATDEQ
;
A
#
# COMPACT_ATOMS: atom_id res chain seq x y z
N MET A 1 38.13 -4.65 27.23
CA MET A 1 37.17 -5.37 26.36
C MET A 1 35.80 -4.76 26.58
N GLY A 2 35.49 -3.67 25.87
CA GLY A 2 34.16 -3.07 25.89
C GLY A 2 33.47 -3.47 24.60
N CYS A 3 32.49 -4.36 24.68
CA CYS A 3 31.61 -4.68 23.56
C CYS A 3 30.92 -3.38 23.13
N THR A 4 31.21 -2.94 21.92
CA THR A 4 30.56 -1.83 21.26
C THR A 4 29.08 -2.19 21.12
N GLN A 5 28.23 -1.54 21.92
CA GLN A 5 26.79 -1.49 21.69
C GLN A 5 26.59 -0.75 20.36
N LEU A 6 26.57 -1.50 19.25
CA LEU A 6 26.01 -1.02 18.00
C LEU A 6 24.52 -0.80 18.28
N GLY A 7 24.17 0.43 18.64
CA GLY A 7 22.81 0.92 18.51
C GLY A 7 22.44 0.71 17.06
N MET A 8 21.71 -0.37 16.78
CA MET A 8 21.01 -0.55 15.53
C MET A 8 19.97 0.58 15.51
N ASN A 9 20.35 1.73 14.96
CA ASN A 9 19.40 2.64 14.37
C ASN A 9 18.81 1.87 13.18
N THR A 10 17.86 0.98 13.46
CA THR A 10 16.97 0.47 12.43
C THR A 10 16.30 1.73 11.90
N PRO A 11 16.59 2.16 10.67
CA PRO A 11 15.98 3.37 10.15
C PRO A 11 14.47 3.17 10.23
N THR A 12 13.79 4.12 10.89
CA THR A 12 12.35 4.07 11.08
C THR A 12 11.71 4.33 9.72
N ILE A 13 11.53 3.27 8.92
CA ILE A 13 10.92 3.39 7.60
C ILE A 13 9.50 3.90 7.81
N THR A 14 9.21 5.08 7.27
CA THR A 14 7.85 5.59 7.31
C THR A 14 6.96 4.77 6.38
N PRO A 15 5.68 4.55 6.72
CA PRO A 15 4.79 3.77 5.86
C PRO A 15 4.63 4.39 4.46
N VAL A 16 4.79 5.71 4.31
CA VAL A 16 4.83 6.38 3.00
C VAL A 16 6.06 6.02 2.20
N THR A 17 7.25 6.04 2.81
CA THR A 17 8.49 5.69 2.11
C THR A 17 8.40 4.25 1.61
N LEU A 18 7.89 3.34 2.46
CA LEU A 18 7.66 1.96 2.07
C LEU A 18 6.64 1.86 0.93
N ALA A 19 5.49 2.53 1.05
CA ALA A 19 4.45 2.51 0.02
C ALA A 19 4.96 3.06 -1.33
N THR A 20 5.79 4.11 -1.29
CA THR A 20 6.42 4.70 -2.48
C THR A 20 7.38 3.73 -3.15
N CYS A 21 8.24 3.08 -2.36
CA CYS A 21 9.19 2.10 -2.89
C CYS A 21 8.46 0.88 -3.47
N VAL A 22 7.42 0.38 -2.78
CA VAL A 22 6.59 -0.72 -3.26
C VAL A 22 5.87 -0.34 -4.56
N GLU A 23 5.27 0.84 -4.62
CA GLU A 23 4.60 1.34 -5.81
C GLU A 23 5.58 1.46 -6.99
N HIS A 24 6.79 1.98 -6.75
CA HIS A 24 7.83 2.09 -7.76
C HIS A 24 8.23 0.71 -8.32
N SER A 25 8.54 -0.25 -7.45
CA SER A 25 8.90 -1.62 -7.86
C SER A 25 7.76 -2.33 -8.59
N LEU A 26 6.51 -2.15 -8.13
CA LEU A 26 5.32 -2.68 -8.78
C LEU A 26 5.10 -2.02 -10.14
N ASN A 27 5.35 -0.74 -10.30
CA ASN A 27 5.17 -0.04 -11.57
C ASN A 27 6.18 -0.47 -12.63
N LEU A 28 7.43 -0.72 -12.23
CA LEU A 28 8.45 -1.31 -13.11
C LEU A 28 8.06 -2.73 -13.55
N SER A 29 7.38 -3.48 -12.69
CA SER A 29 6.98 -4.87 -12.93
C SER A 29 5.62 -5.03 -13.65
N LEU A 30 4.69 -4.10 -13.42
CA LEU A 30 3.30 -4.16 -13.90
C LEU A 30 3.02 -3.03 -14.89
N SER A 31 2.92 -3.40 -16.17
CA SER A 31 2.50 -2.49 -17.23
C SER A 31 0.99 -2.22 -17.16
N GLY A 32 0.59 -0.99 -16.84
CA GLY A 32 -0.76 -0.46 -17.10
C GLY A 32 -1.74 -0.36 -15.91
N PHE A 33 -2.77 0.48 -16.06
CA PHE A 33 -3.73 0.85 -15.01
C PHE A 33 -5.07 0.10 -15.10
N ASP A 34 -5.11 -1.04 -15.81
CA ASP A 34 -6.33 -1.84 -16.05
C ASP A 34 -6.25 -3.20 -15.34
N LEU A 35 -6.03 -3.18 -14.02
CA LEU A 35 -6.17 -4.39 -13.22
C LEU A 35 -7.63 -4.59 -12.84
N LYS A 36 -8.25 -5.62 -13.40
CA LYS A 36 -9.66 -5.98 -13.13
C LYS A 36 -9.89 -6.54 -11.71
N ARG A 37 -8.83 -6.87 -10.99
CA ARG A 37 -8.86 -7.54 -9.68
C ARG A 37 -7.85 -6.86 -8.77
N ALA A 38 -8.25 -6.59 -7.52
CA ALA A 38 -7.36 -6.13 -6.47
C ALA A 38 -6.39 -7.25 -6.09
N ARG A 39 -5.17 -6.89 -5.73
CA ARG A 39 -4.09 -7.82 -5.39
C ARG A 39 -3.50 -7.49 -4.04
N LEU A 40 -3.27 -8.52 -3.25
CA LEU A 40 -2.60 -8.46 -1.96
C LEU A 40 -1.18 -9.02 -2.12
N TYR A 41 -0.22 -8.27 -1.62
CA TYR A 41 1.19 -8.59 -1.63
C TYR A 41 1.76 -8.55 -0.22
N GLY A 42 2.68 -9.45 0.09
CA GLY A 42 3.52 -9.43 1.28
C GLY A 42 4.84 -8.77 0.96
N ILE A 43 5.28 -7.85 1.80
CA ILE A 43 6.48 -7.04 1.62
C ILE A 43 7.47 -7.42 2.71
N ASN A 44 8.62 -7.93 2.29
CA ASN A 44 9.72 -8.23 3.20
C ASN A 44 10.84 -7.21 2.98
N ILE A 45 11.27 -6.56 4.05
CA ILE A 45 12.28 -5.50 4.00
C ILE A 45 13.66 -6.16 4.03
N VAL A 46 14.40 -6.05 2.93
CA VAL A 46 15.76 -6.63 2.82
C VAL A 46 16.81 -5.62 3.24
N ASP A 47 16.69 -4.38 2.75
CA ASP A 47 17.61 -3.29 3.06
C ASP A 47 16.85 -1.99 3.29
N ALA A 48 16.84 -1.56 4.55
CA ALA A 48 16.03 -0.42 4.97
C ALA A 48 16.56 0.93 4.46
N GLY A 49 17.87 1.07 4.26
CA GLY A 49 18.48 2.28 3.69
C GLY A 49 18.26 2.40 2.17
N GLY A 50 18.09 1.28 1.49
CA GLY A 50 17.74 1.20 0.08
C GLY A 50 16.30 1.61 -0.20
N ILE A 51 15.38 1.43 0.75
CA ILE A 51 13.98 1.86 0.63
C ILE A 51 13.89 3.38 0.49
N GLU A 52 14.67 4.14 1.26
CA GLU A 52 14.71 5.61 1.16
C GLU A 52 15.19 6.11 -0.22
N ASN A 53 16.01 5.30 -0.89
CA ASN A 53 16.59 5.61 -2.19
C ASN A 53 15.89 4.88 -3.35
N ASN A 54 14.78 4.16 -3.09
CA ASN A 54 14.08 3.29 -4.04
C ASN A 54 15.02 2.33 -4.80
N LEU A 55 16.01 1.75 -4.12
CA LEU A 55 16.97 0.85 -4.75
C LEU A 55 16.33 -0.51 -5.10
N ASP A 56 16.61 -1.00 -6.30
CA ASP A 56 16.22 -2.35 -6.72
C ASP A 56 16.78 -3.41 -5.75
N GLY A 57 15.89 -4.24 -5.22
CA GLY A 57 16.23 -5.30 -4.27
C GLY A 57 16.20 -4.89 -2.79
N ALA A 58 15.91 -3.63 -2.47
CA ALA A 58 15.73 -3.18 -1.08
C ALA A 58 14.54 -3.83 -0.37
N LEU A 59 13.54 -4.27 -1.14
CA LEU A 59 12.37 -5.00 -0.65
C LEU A 59 12.07 -6.20 -1.55
N ARG A 60 11.44 -7.23 -0.97
CA ARG A 60 10.87 -8.36 -1.70
C ARG A 60 9.36 -8.31 -1.65
N ILE A 61 8.75 -8.25 -2.82
CA ILE A 61 7.30 -8.30 -3.01
C ILE A 61 6.91 -9.74 -3.33
N SER A 62 6.04 -10.32 -2.52
CA SER A 62 5.48 -11.66 -2.73
C SER A 62 3.98 -11.55 -2.98
N PHE A 63 3.48 -12.10 -4.07
CA PHE A 63 2.05 -12.15 -4.33
C PHE A 63 1.37 -13.13 -3.37
N LEU A 64 0.34 -12.67 -2.65
CA LEU A 64 -0.40 -13.49 -1.70
C LEU A 64 -1.74 -13.94 -2.26
N ALA A 65 -2.55 -12.99 -2.75
CA ALA A 65 -3.90 -13.26 -3.22
C ALA A 65 -4.40 -12.18 -4.20
N GLU A 66 -5.42 -12.50 -4.99
CA GLU A 66 -6.16 -11.53 -5.81
C GLU A 66 -7.66 -11.79 -5.75
N HIS A 67 -8.45 -10.72 -5.78
CA HIS A 67 -9.90 -10.82 -5.79
C HIS A 67 -10.55 -9.69 -6.59
N GLY A 68 -11.75 -9.93 -7.12
CA GLY A 68 -12.49 -8.91 -7.88
C GLY A 68 -12.97 -7.74 -7.01
N ASP A 69 -13.22 -8.04 -5.74
CA ASP A 69 -13.59 -7.07 -4.71
C ASP A 69 -12.49 -6.99 -3.65
N VAL A 70 -12.04 -5.77 -3.34
CA VAL A 70 -10.95 -5.54 -2.39
C VAL A 70 -11.35 -5.84 -0.94
N TYR A 71 -12.62 -5.64 -0.55
CA TYR A 71 -13.06 -5.93 0.82
C TYR A 71 -13.13 -7.43 1.06
N GLU A 72 -13.62 -8.18 0.08
CA GLU A 72 -13.58 -9.65 0.11
C GLU A 72 -12.14 -10.20 0.14
N LEU A 73 -11.19 -9.51 -0.50
CA LEU A 73 -9.77 -9.86 -0.42
C LEU A 73 -9.20 -9.69 0.99
N LEU A 74 -9.66 -8.65 1.69
CA LEU A 74 -9.25 -8.33 3.06
C LEU A 74 -9.96 -9.23 4.09
N ASP A 75 -11.22 -9.59 3.85
CA ASP A 75 -11.99 -10.51 4.70
C ASP A 75 -11.49 -11.96 4.57
N ALA A 76 -11.00 -12.34 3.40
CA ALA A 76 -10.40 -13.65 3.19
C ALA A 76 -9.14 -13.86 4.06
N ARG A 77 -8.81 -15.13 4.34
CA ARG A 77 -7.65 -15.59 5.15
C ARG A 77 -6.24 -15.10 4.69
N GLY A 78 -6.16 -14.19 3.72
CA GLY A 78 -4.93 -13.52 3.33
C GLY A 78 -4.30 -12.71 4.47
N SER A 79 -5.10 -12.27 5.44
CA SER A 79 -4.65 -11.57 6.66
C SER A 79 -3.58 -12.34 7.44
N SER A 80 -3.77 -13.65 7.62
CA SER A 80 -2.83 -14.49 8.38
C SER A 80 -1.49 -14.68 7.66
N ILE A 81 -1.50 -14.72 6.33
CA ILE A 81 -0.29 -14.88 5.52
C ILE A 81 0.47 -13.55 5.43
N ALA A 82 -0.25 -12.44 5.31
CA ALA A 82 0.32 -11.09 5.30
C ALA A 82 1.21 -10.82 6.52
N ARG A 83 0.86 -11.39 7.70
CA ARG A 83 1.64 -11.22 8.93
C ARG A 83 2.99 -11.96 8.94
N MET A 84 3.21 -12.91 8.03
CA MET A 84 4.52 -13.56 7.85
C MET A 84 5.56 -12.64 7.20
N PHE A 85 5.13 -11.44 6.76
CA PHE A 85 5.96 -10.43 6.12
C PHE A 85 6.11 -9.20 7.04
N ASP A 86 7.09 -8.35 6.77
CA ASP A 86 7.29 -7.10 7.53
C ASP A 86 6.17 -6.07 7.28
N ALA A 87 5.53 -6.14 6.11
CA ALA A 87 4.39 -5.31 5.74
C ALA A 87 3.52 -6.01 4.70
N ALA A 88 2.30 -5.52 4.50
CA ALA A 88 1.40 -5.93 3.44
C ALA A 88 1.04 -4.76 2.53
N ALA A 89 0.90 -5.03 1.24
CA ALA A 89 0.53 -4.04 0.24
C ALA A 89 -0.68 -4.51 -0.56
N VAL A 90 -1.70 -3.66 -0.64
CA VAL A 90 -2.89 -3.86 -1.46
C VAL A 90 -2.79 -2.94 -2.66
N LEU A 91 -2.80 -3.54 -3.85
CA LEU A 91 -2.86 -2.80 -5.10
C LEU A 91 -4.26 -2.96 -5.69
N THR A 92 -4.88 -1.82 -6.01
CA THR A 92 -6.14 -1.78 -6.74
C THR A 92 -6.10 -0.70 -7.81
N CYS A 93 -6.83 -0.94 -8.91
CA CYS A 93 -7.02 0.05 -9.97
C CYS A 93 -8.47 0.53 -9.94
N GLY A 94 -8.65 1.84 -10.02
CA GLY A 94 -9.95 2.47 -9.90
C GLY A 94 -10.08 3.72 -10.74
N TRP A 95 -11.15 4.45 -10.49
CA TRP A 95 -11.37 5.78 -11.03
C TRP A 95 -11.44 6.76 -9.87
N ALA A 96 -10.66 7.83 -9.94
CA ALA A 96 -10.78 8.95 -9.03
C ALA A 96 -11.44 10.14 -9.74
N ALA A 97 -12.40 10.78 -9.09
CA ALA A 97 -12.88 12.10 -9.52
C ALA A 97 -11.96 13.18 -8.94
N PRO A 98 -11.72 14.28 -9.67
CA PRO A 98 -11.06 15.44 -9.10
C PRO A 98 -11.93 16.04 -8.00
N VAL A 99 -11.32 16.34 -6.85
CA VAL A 99 -11.93 17.15 -5.80
C VAL A 99 -11.74 18.60 -6.23
N ASP A 100 -12.74 19.19 -6.89
CA ASP A 100 -12.74 20.63 -7.18
C ASP A 100 -13.30 21.36 -5.95
N ASP A 101 -12.57 22.35 -5.44
CA ASP A 101 -12.86 23.09 -4.19
C ASP A 101 -14.11 24.00 -4.29
N GLY A 102 -14.74 24.09 -5.46
CA GLY A 102 -15.72 25.14 -5.77
C GLY A 102 -17.10 24.71 -6.26
N GLY A 103 -17.43 23.42 -6.32
CA GLY A 103 -18.66 22.99 -6.97
C GLY A 103 -19.32 21.80 -6.31
N ASP A 104 -20.61 21.95 -6.02
CA ASP A 104 -21.62 20.94 -5.70
C ASP A 104 -21.69 19.88 -6.83
N ASP A 105 -20.64 19.10 -7.03
CA ASP A 105 -20.62 17.95 -7.93
C ASP A 105 -20.42 16.71 -7.05
N ASP A 106 -21.47 16.41 -6.27
CA ASP A 106 -21.68 15.15 -5.53
C ASP A 106 -21.92 13.98 -6.53
N MET A 107 -21.22 14.01 -7.67
CA MET A 107 -21.34 13.01 -8.72
C MET A 107 -20.35 11.89 -8.43
N PRO A 108 -20.82 10.63 -8.36
CA PRO A 108 -19.93 9.51 -8.07
C PRO A 108 -18.82 9.45 -9.14
N PRO A 109 -17.58 9.08 -8.74
CA PRO A 109 -16.42 9.08 -9.64
C PRO A 109 -16.59 8.21 -10.89
N SER A 110 -17.55 7.27 -10.86
CA SER A 110 -17.97 6.48 -12.00
C SER A 110 -18.64 7.28 -13.13
N LEU A 111 -19.30 8.41 -12.82
CA LEU A 111 -20.02 9.27 -13.77
C LEU A 111 -19.29 10.58 -14.09
N HIS A 112 -18.27 10.93 -13.30
CA HIS A 112 -17.60 12.21 -13.45
C HIS A 112 -16.85 12.30 -14.81
N PRO A 113 -17.10 13.33 -15.64
CA PRO A 113 -16.50 13.43 -16.98
C PRO A 113 -14.97 13.61 -16.95
N ARG A 114 -14.45 14.11 -15.82
CA ARG A 114 -13.01 14.23 -15.55
C ARG A 114 -12.44 13.04 -14.74
N ARG A 115 -13.15 11.92 -14.66
CA ARG A 115 -12.63 10.72 -13.97
C ARG A 115 -11.29 10.31 -14.57
N ARG A 116 -10.31 10.10 -13.71
CA ARG A 116 -8.97 9.67 -14.13
C ARG A 116 -8.75 8.25 -13.67
N ARG A 117 -8.15 7.43 -14.53
CA ARG A 117 -7.73 6.09 -14.12
C ARG A 117 -6.60 6.24 -13.11
N VAL A 118 -6.75 5.59 -11.97
CA VAL A 118 -5.76 5.62 -10.89
C VAL A 118 -5.36 4.22 -10.50
N ARG A 119 -4.11 4.09 -10.09
CA ARG A 119 -3.61 2.93 -9.36
C ARG A 119 -3.35 3.39 -7.94
N LEU A 120 -4.03 2.74 -7.00
CA LEU A 120 -3.84 2.96 -5.58
C LEU A 120 -3.10 1.77 -5.01
N VAL A 121 -1.98 2.05 -4.34
CA VAL A 121 -1.22 1.09 -3.55
C VAL A 121 -1.35 1.53 -2.10
N VAL A 122 -1.94 0.70 -1.26
CA VAL A 122 -2.03 0.91 0.19
C VAL A 122 -1.09 -0.08 0.85
N VAL A 123 -0.18 0.39 1.68
CA VAL A 123 0.73 -0.45 2.46
C VAL A 123 0.42 -0.30 3.94
N VAL A 124 0.48 -1.40 4.67
CA VAL A 124 0.34 -1.46 6.11
C VAL A 124 1.49 -2.25 6.70
N GLY A 125 2.03 -1.76 7.81
CA GLY A 125 2.99 -2.47 8.64
C GLY A 125 2.89 -2.03 10.09
N ASP A 126 3.84 -2.43 10.93
CA ASP A 126 3.86 -2.05 12.35
C ASP A 126 3.96 -0.52 12.58
N ALA A 127 4.51 0.22 11.62
CA ALA A 127 4.59 1.68 11.68
C ALA A 127 3.28 2.39 11.30
N GLY A 128 2.26 1.65 10.85
CA GLY A 128 0.96 2.18 10.41
C GLY A 128 0.68 1.95 8.92
N VAL A 129 -0.32 2.67 8.42
CA VAL A 129 -0.74 2.66 7.01
C VAL A 129 -0.12 3.82 6.24
N GLY A 130 0.26 3.58 4.99
CA GLY A 130 0.66 4.60 4.02
C GLY A 130 0.12 4.23 2.65
N SER A 131 -0.24 5.20 1.84
CA SER A 131 -0.77 4.93 0.50
C SER A 131 -0.14 5.81 -0.57
N VAL A 132 -0.09 5.28 -1.78
CA VAL A 132 0.40 5.98 -2.96
C VAL A 132 -0.61 5.82 -4.08
N LEU A 133 -1.00 6.93 -4.65
CA LEU A 133 -1.93 7.01 -5.76
C LEU A 133 -1.18 7.57 -6.97
N ARG A 134 -1.19 6.82 -8.06
CA ARG A 134 -0.64 7.22 -9.36
C ARG A 134 -1.76 7.37 -10.38
N PHE A 135 -1.73 8.44 -11.17
CA PHE A 135 -2.69 8.65 -12.26
C PHE A 135 -2.16 8.08 -13.57
N ALA A 136 -3.04 7.50 -14.38
CA ALA A 136 -2.69 7.03 -15.71
C ALA A 136 -2.32 8.19 -16.66
N ASP A 137 -2.97 9.35 -16.52
CA ASP A 137 -2.70 10.52 -17.37
C ASP A 137 -1.40 11.26 -16.97
N THR A 138 -0.98 11.15 -15.71
CA THR A 138 0.29 11.72 -15.22
C THR A 138 1.09 10.65 -14.44
N PRO A 139 1.73 9.69 -15.13
CA PRO A 139 2.41 8.58 -14.48
C PRO A 139 3.64 9.01 -13.65
N ASP A 140 4.28 10.14 -14.00
CA ASP A 140 5.36 10.73 -13.20
C ASP A 140 4.87 11.37 -11.89
N GLU A 141 3.57 11.66 -11.79
CA GLU A 141 3.00 12.33 -10.63
C GLU A 141 2.33 11.31 -9.71
N ILE A 142 2.88 11.17 -8.50
CA ILE A 142 2.31 10.34 -7.44
C ILE A 142 1.83 11.23 -6.30
N ILE A 143 0.66 10.89 -5.77
CA ILE A 143 0.14 11.45 -4.52
C ILE A 143 0.44 10.44 -3.44
N THR A 144 1.22 10.83 -2.45
CA THR A 144 1.50 10.01 -1.28
C THR A 144 0.67 10.50 -0.10
N ASP A 145 0.15 9.56 0.68
CA ASP A 145 -0.61 9.86 1.89
C ASP A 145 -0.05 9.05 3.08
N PRO A 146 0.35 9.72 4.18
CA PRO A 146 0.91 9.09 5.38
C PRO A 146 -0.11 8.42 6.30
N GLY A 147 -1.22 7.93 5.76
CA GLY A 147 -2.32 7.38 6.54
C GLY A 147 -3.22 8.46 7.14
N ASN A 148 -3.18 9.67 6.58
CA ASN A 148 -4.08 10.76 6.96
C ASN A 148 -5.37 10.73 6.13
N ALA A 149 -5.37 10.04 4.99
CA ALA A 149 -6.53 9.73 4.20
C ALA A 149 -7.43 8.75 4.95
N LYS A 150 -8.42 9.30 5.66
CA LYS A 150 -9.53 8.54 6.23
C LYS A 150 -10.41 7.99 5.11
N GLY A 151 -10.07 6.82 4.60
CA GLY A 151 -10.86 6.07 3.63
C GLY A 151 -11.26 4.72 4.19
N SER A 152 -12.44 4.22 3.78
CA SER A 152 -12.92 2.89 4.17
C SER A 152 -11.94 1.76 3.81
N LEU A 153 -11.13 1.96 2.76
CA LEU A 153 -10.08 1.01 2.39
C LEU A 153 -8.87 1.06 3.35
N ALA A 154 -8.42 2.26 3.74
CA ALA A 154 -7.31 2.41 4.68
C ALA A 154 -7.66 1.78 6.03
N ASP A 155 -8.89 2.03 6.50
CA ASP A 155 -9.42 1.42 7.73
C ASP A 155 -9.50 -0.10 7.62
N ALA A 156 -10.05 -0.64 6.54
CA ALA A 156 -10.14 -2.09 6.33
C ALA A 156 -8.75 -2.77 6.26
N VAL A 157 -7.76 -2.14 5.64
CA VAL A 157 -6.38 -2.67 5.58
C VAL A 157 -5.70 -2.59 6.95
N GLU A 158 -5.92 -1.51 7.71
CA GLU A 158 -5.42 -1.42 9.08
C GLU A 158 -6.07 -2.47 9.99
N GLN A 159 -7.40 -2.65 9.89
CA GLN A 159 -8.14 -3.69 10.61
C GLN A 159 -7.61 -5.09 10.27
N LEU A 160 -7.37 -5.38 8.98
CA LEU A 160 -6.74 -6.64 8.56
C LEU A 160 -5.41 -6.88 9.27
N TRP A 161 -4.56 -5.84 9.36
CA TRP A 161 -3.25 -5.97 9.99
C TRP A 161 -3.38 -6.16 11.51
N ARG A 162 -4.33 -5.48 12.16
CA ARG A 162 -4.60 -5.62 13.60
C ARG A 162 -5.24 -6.94 13.98
N ASP A 163 -6.21 -7.42 13.21
CA ASP A 163 -6.90 -8.69 13.47
C ASP A 163 -5.92 -9.88 13.41
N ALA A 164 -4.97 -9.81 12.47
CA ALA A 164 -3.86 -10.77 12.42
C ALA A 164 -2.97 -10.76 13.68
N ILE A 165 -2.86 -9.64 14.40
CA ILE A 165 -2.13 -9.57 15.68
C ILE A 165 -2.88 -10.35 16.77
N GLN A 166 -4.22 -10.20 16.86
CA GLN A 166 -5.01 -10.90 17.88
C GLN A 166 -5.06 -12.41 17.64
N ALA A 167 -5.12 -12.86 16.39
CA ALA A 167 -5.08 -14.28 16.05
C ALA A 167 -3.75 -14.98 16.40
N THR A 168 -2.66 -14.22 16.59
CA THR A 168 -1.33 -14.75 16.94
C THR A 168 -1.12 -14.86 18.46
N ASP A 169 -1.91 -14.15 19.27
CA ASP A 169 -1.78 -14.13 20.74
C ASP A 169 -2.54 -15.28 21.44
N GLU A 170 -3.40 -16.01 20.72
CA GLU A 170 -4.18 -17.14 21.26
C GLU A 170 -3.55 -18.54 21.02
N GLN A 171 -2.23 -18.66 20.88
CA GLN A 171 -1.55 -19.97 20.73
C GLN A 171 -0.43 -20.24 21.76
#